data_AF-A0A091KXU3-F1
#
_entry.id   AF-A0A091KXU3-F1
#
_cell.length_a   1.000
_cell.length_b   1.000
_cell.length_c   1.000
_cell.angle_alpha   90.00
_cell.angle_beta   90.00
_cell.angle_gamma   90.00
#
_symmetry.space_group_name_H-M   'P 1'
#
loop_
_entity.id
_entity.type
_entity.pdbx_description
1 polymer ?
#
loop_
_entity_poly.entity_id
_entity_poly.type
_entity_poly.pdbx_seq_one_letter_code
_entity_poly.pdbx_strand_id
1 'polypeptide(L)'
;MLFEVGSYLDAVTDAYENIGYIILFSNYSPCNEAYHCCVSKIYNFLLKYPEITLCIYFSQLYHIQDRSPHAWWNREALRSLSSLWPRVTLQRLPGGAWPYLLCHFVYGIPGSILYYPTPPSRTLADGQN
;
A
#
# COMPACT_ATOMS: atom_id res chain seq x y z
N MET A 1 -6.22 -9.75 10.13
CA MET A 1 -5.58 -8.48 9.70
C MET A 1 -4.20 -8.79 9.11
N LEU A 2 -3.43 -7.85 8.55
CA LEU A 2 -2.21 -8.20 7.78
C LEU A 2 -0.88 -8.10 8.56
N PHE A 3 -0.75 -7.12 9.46
CA PHE A 3 0.50 -6.76 10.17
C PHE A 3 0.45 -7.00 11.70
N GLU A 4 -0.63 -7.59 12.20
CA GLU A 4 -0.80 -7.82 13.64
C GLU A 4 -0.03 -9.06 14.10
N VAL A 5 0.22 -9.17 15.41
CA VAL A 5 0.80 -10.40 15.98
C VAL A 5 -0.13 -11.59 15.72
N GLY A 6 0.42 -12.71 15.28
CA GLY A 6 -0.31 -13.91 14.87
C GLY A 6 -1.08 -13.76 13.55
N SER A 7 -0.90 -12.65 12.84
CA SER A 7 -1.50 -12.44 11.53
C SER A 7 -0.69 -13.09 10.39
N TYR A 8 -1.17 -12.97 9.16
CA TYR A 8 -0.55 -13.65 8.01
C TYR A 8 0.93 -13.30 7.83
N LEU A 9 1.29 -12.01 7.78
CA LEU A 9 2.70 -11.66 7.58
C LEU A 9 3.56 -12.02 8.79
N ASP A 10 3.03 -11.89 10.00
CA ASP A 10 3.73 -12.30 11.23
C ASP A 10 4.05 -13.80 11.20
N ALA A 11 3.05 -14.64 10.92
CA ALA A 11 3.21 -16.09 10.85
C ALA A 11 4.15 -16.51 9.70
N VAL A 12 4.04 -15.87 8.53
CA VAL A 12 4.90 -16.17 7.38
C VAL A 12 6.34 -15.75 7.66
N THR A 13 6.58 -14.58 8.24
CA THR A 13 7.94 -14.15 8.56
C THR A 13 8.55 -14.99 9.68
N ASP A 14 7.77 -15.39 10.70
CA ASP A 14 8.26 -16.30 11.74
C ASP A 14 8.59 -17.70 11.19
N ALA A 15 7.86 -18.17 10.18
CA ALA A 15 8.08 -19.49 9.58
C ALA A 15 9.26 -19.53 8.60
N TYR A 16 9.66 -18.38 8.04
CA TYR A 16 10.67 -18.31 6.98
C TYR A 16 11.72 -17.23 7.31
N GLU A 17 12.90 -17.68 7.76
CA GLU A 17 14.00 -16.80 8.19
C GLU A 17 14.62 -15.96 7.05
N ASN A 18 14.32 -16.26 5.79
CA ASN A 18 14.96 -15.64 4.62
C ASN A 18 14.09 -14.58 3.91
N ILE A 19 12.98 -14.15 4.51
CA ILE A 19 12.16 -13.08 3.95
C ILE A 19 12.83 -11.73 4.23
N GLY A 20 13.51 -11.18 3.22
CA GLY A 20 14.13 -9.85 3.29
C GLY A 20 13.31 -8.72 2.66
N TYR A 21 12.34 -9.03 1.79
CA TYR A 21 11.65 -8.02 0.98
C TYR A 21 10.18 -8.36 0.76
N ILE A 22 9.31 -7.40 1.05
CA ILE A 22 7.85 -7.52 0.90
C ILE A 22 7.35 -6.39 0.00
N ILE A 23 6.58 -6.74 -1.05
CA ILE A 23 5.84 -5.79 -1.87
C ILE A 23 4.35 -5.97 -1.61
N LEU A 24 3.67 -4.87 -1.26
CA LEU A 24 2.23 -4.82 -1.11
C LEU A 24 1.61 -3.89 -2.16
N PHE A 25 0.51 -4.36 -2.75
CA PHE A 25 -0.34 -3.57 -3.63
C PHE A 25 -1.69 -3.38 -2.95
N SER A 26 -2.11 -2.13 -2.76
CA SER A 26 -3.37 -1.79 -2.11
C SER A 26 -4.16 -0.74 -2.90
N ASN A 27 -5.47 -0.68 -2.70
CA ASN A 27 -6.27 0.40 -3.27
C ASN A 27 -5.97 1.73 -2.58
N TYR A 28 -5.80 1.71 -1.26
CA TYR A 28 -5.63 2.91 -0.43
C TYR A 28 -4.28 2.92 0.31
N SER A 29 -3.74 4.12 0.54
CA SER A 29 -2.60 4.32 1.43
C SER A 29 -2.92 3.90 2.88
N PRO A 30 -1.94 3.43 3.66
CA PRO A 30 -2.18 3.07 5.06
C PRO A 30 -2.63 4.29 5.87
N CYS A 31 -3.60 4.09 6.76
CA CYS A 31 -4.17 5.14 7.59
C CYS A 31 -3.65 5.07 9.04
N ASN A 32 -3.89 6.14 9.79
CA ASN A 32 -3.58 6.24 11.22
C ASN A 32 -4.81 6.64 12.05
N GLU A 33 -6.00 6.25 11.58
CA GLU A 33 -7.24 6.45 12.30
C GLU A 33 -7.32 5.48 13.49
N ALA A 34 -7.86 5.93 14.62
CA ALA A 34 -7.79 5.20 15.90
C ALA A 34 -8.33 3.76 15.82
N TYR A 35 -9.35 3.51 15.01
CA TYR A 35 -9.95 2.19 14.86
C TYR A 35 -9.11 1.24 13.99
N HIS A 36 -8.41 1.76 12.98
CA HIS A 36 -7.66 0.95 12.01
C HIS A 36 -6.18 0.84 12.34
N CYS A 37 -5.57 1.98 12.72
CA CYS A 37 -4.18 2.17 13.14
C CYS A 37 -3.15 1.42 12.27
N CYS A 38 -3.38 1.38 10.95
CA CYS A 38 -2.57 0.62 10.00
C CYS A 38 -1.08 0.98 10.09
N VAL A 39 -0.75 2.27 10.16
CA VAL A 39 0.66 2.71 10.27
C VAL A 39 1.30 2.20 11.57
N SER A 40 0.59 2.26 12.69
CA SER A 40 1.10 1.73 13.97
C SER A 40 1.37 0.22 13.90
N LYS A 41 0.50 -0.54 13.21
CA LYS A 41 0.69 -1.98 13.00
C LYS A 41 1.90 -2.28 12.10
N ILE A 42 2.08 -1.50 11.04
CA ILE A 42 3.27 -1.59 10.19
C ILE A 42 4.55 -1.31 11.00
N TYR A 43 4.55 -0.28 11.85
CA TYR A 43 5.69 0.01 12.74
C TYR A 43 6.02 -1.17 13.65
N ASN A 44 5.02 -1.74 14.33
CA ASN A 44 5.24 -2.87 15.23
C ASN A 44 5.80 -4.09 14.48
N PHE A 45 5.30 -4.37 13.28
CA PHE A 45 5.83 -5.42 12.42
C PHE A 45 7.30 -5.16 12.04
N LEU A 46 7.63 -3.93 11.62
CA LEU A 46 9.02 -3.56 11.28
C LEU A 46 9.95 -3.53 12.51
N LEU A 47 9.44 -3.26 13.71
CA LEU A 47 10.24 -3.38 14.93
C LEU A 47 10.56 -4.84 15.25
N LYS A 48 9.60 -5.76 15.03
CA LYS A 48 9.80 -7.20 15.22
C LYS A 48 10.78 -7.79 14.20
N TYR A 49 10.72 -7.34 12.95
CA TYR A 49 11.52 -7.89 11.84
C TYR A 49 12.46 -6.85 11.21
N PRO A 50 13.60 -6.51 11.85
CA PRO A 50 14.48 -5.41 11.42
C PRO A 50 15.05 -5.58 10.01
N GLU A 51 15.27 -6.82 9.56
CA GLU A 51 15.86 -7.14 8.26
C GLU A 51 14.89 -6.98 7.08
N ILE A 52 13.59 -6.84 7.35
CA ILE A 52 12.59 -6.68 6.28
C ILE A 52 12.61 -5.27 5.72
N THR A 53 12.68 -5.20 4.39
CA THR A 53 12.35 -4.03 3.59
C THR A 53 10.92 -4.15 3.06
N LEU A 54 10.14 -3.08 3.19
CA LEU A 54 8.71 -3.06 2.86
C LEU A 54 8.40 -2.00 1.80
N CYS A 55 7.82 -2.42 0.68
CA CYS A 55 7.36 -1.54 -0.38
C CYS A 55 5.84 -1.60 -0.51
N ILE A 56 5.17 -0.47 -0.32
CA ILE A 56 3.71 -0.36 -0.44
C ILE A 56 3.38 0.55 -1.63
N TYR A 57 2.73 -0.05 -2.62
CA TYR A 57 2.16 0.63 -3.76
C TYR A 57 0.65 0.78 -3.57
N PHE A 58 0.13 2.01 -3.63
CA PHE A 58 -1.29 2.28 -3.45
C PHE A 58 -1.91 3.05 -4.62
N SER A 59 -3.15 2.76 -4.96
CA SER A 59 -3.85 3.48 -6.04
C SER A 59 -4.31 4.88 -5.63
N GLN A 60 -4.78 5.05 -4.39
CA GLN A 60 -5.44 6.26 -3.90
C GLN A 60 -4.95 6.63 -2.50
N LEU A 61 -4.96 7.93 -2.17
CA LEU A 61 -4.64 8.40 -0.82
C LEU A 61 -5.91 8.32 0.04
N TYR A 62 -5.80 7.72 1.22
CA TYR A 62 -6.92 7.53 2.14
C TYR A 62 -7.08 8.73 3.07
N HIS A 63 -8.23 9.41 3.00
CA HIS A 63 -8.64 10.42 3.98
C HIS A 63 -7.55 11.46 4.32
N ILE A 64 -6.88 12.00 3.30
CA ILE A 64 -5.84 13.04 3.47
C ILE A 64 -6.31 14.44 3.09
N GLN A 65 -7.56 14.62 2.66
CA GLN A 65 -8.08 15.91 2.22
C GLN A 65 -8.61 16.66 3.45
N ASP A 66 -8.47 17.98 3.52
CA ASP A 66 -8.80 18.77 4.73
C ASP A 66 -10.27 18.67 5.17
N ARG A 67 -11.15 18.15 4.29
CA ARG A 67 -12.54 17.81 4.61
C ARG A 67 -12.67 16.61 5.56
N SER A 68 -11.64 15.77 5.68
CA SER A 68 -11.63 14.63 6.60
C SER A 68 -11.12 15.06 7.98
N PRO A 69 -11.81 14.70 9.08
CA PRO A 69 -11.35 14.96 10.45
C PRO A 69 -10.03 14.26 10.78
N HIS A 70 -9.62 13.27 9.96
CA HIS A 70 -8.40 12.49 10.16
C HIS A 70 -7.26 12.88 9.20
N ALA A 71 -7.46 13.89 8.36
CA ALA A 71 -6.51 14.29 7.33
C ALA A 71 -5.11 14.60 7.86
N TRP A 72 -5.04 15.36 8.95
CA TRP A 72 -3.78 15.71 9.59
C TRP A 72 -3.01 14.46 10.05
N TRP A 73 -3.70 13.56 10.76
CA TRP A 73 -3.11 12.33 11.29
C TRP A 73 -2.64 11.37 10.20
N ASN A 74 -3.42 11.22 9.13
CA ASN A 74 -3.05 10.37 8.01
C ASN A 74 -1.85 10.92 7.24
N ARG A 75 -1.80 12.24 6.98
CA ARG A 75 -0.64 12.88 6.33
C ARG A 75 0.62 12.71 7.15
N GLU A 76 0.54 12.96 8.46
CA GLU A 76 1.70 12.87 9.35
C GLU A 76 2.21 11.43 9.47
N ALA A 77 1.30 10.47 9.60
CA ALA A 77 1.68 9.06 9.66
C ALA A 77 2.32 8.57 8.36
N LEU A 78 1.84 9.02 7.19
CA LEU A 78 2.47 8.70 5.91
C LEU A 78 3.86 9.32 5.79
N ARG A 79 4.07 10.56 6.27
CA ARG A 79 5.39 11.20 6.32
C ARG A 79 6.34 10.44 7.25
N SER A 80 5.87 10.11 8.44
CA SER A 80 6.62 9.32 9.43
C SER A 80 7.05 7.99 8.84
N LEU A 81 6.13 7.25 8.21
CA LEU A 81 6.44 5.96 7.61
C LEU A 81 7.38 6.09 6.39
N SER A 82 7.25 7.15 5.59
CA SER A 82 8.16 7.44 4.46
C SER A 82 9.58 7.82 4.91
N SER A 83 9.73 8.37 6.12
CA SER A 83 11.04 8.74 6.67
C SER A 83 11.94 7.53 6.96
N LEU A 84 11.38 6.32 6.97
CA LEU A 84 12.11 5.07 7.13
C LEU A 84 12.81 4.60 5.85
N TRP A 85 12.79 5.38 4.76
CA TRP A 85 13.57 5.08 3.57
C TRP A 85 15.07 4.86 3.91
N PRO A 86 15.76 3.85 3.35
CA PRO A 86 15.33 2.96 2.26
C PRO A 86 14.54 1.72 2.70
N ARG A 87 14.36 1.53 4.01
CA ARG A 87 13.71 0.34 4.55
C ARG A 87 12.21 0.28 4.24
N VAL A 88 11.55 1.44 4.13
CA VAL A 88 10.15 1.53 3.71
C VAL A 88 10.02 2.42 2.49
N THR A 89 9.27 1.93 1.51
CA THR A 89 8.87 2.68 0.31
C THR A 89 7.37 2.83 0.29
N LEU A 90 6.88 4.07 0.20
CA LEU A 90 5.46 4.37 -0.03
C LEU A 90 5.32 5.09 -1.36
N GLN A 91 4.64 4.48 -2.31
CA GLN A 91 4.49 5.05 -3.66
C GLN A 91 3.06 4.89 -4.18
N ARG A 92 2.61 5.88 -4.94
CA ARG A 92 1.42 5.69 -5.77
C ARG A 92 1.73 4.67 -6.85
N LEU A 93 0.76 3.80 -7.13
CA LEU A 93 0.89 2.79 -8.16
C LEU A 93 1.16 3.46 -9.51
N PRO A 94 2.28 3.15 -10.19
CA PRO A 94 2.55 3.73 -11.50
C PRO A 94 1.55 3.17 -12.52
N GLY A 95 1.15 4.01 -13.49
CA GLY A 95 0.15 3.61 -14.50
C GLY A 95 0.56 2.35 -15.29
N GLY A 96 1.87 2.12 -15.47
CA GLY A 96 2.41 0.93 -16.13
C GLY A 96 2.38 -0.36 -15.29
N ALA A 97 2.02 -0.31 -14.00
CA ALA A 97 1.93 -1.51 -13.16
C ALA A 97 0.61 -2.28 -13.31
N TRP A 98 -0.43 -1.70 -13.91
CA TRP A 98 -1.73 -2.34 -14.05
C TRP A 98 -1.70 -3.68 -14.80
N PRO A 99 -1.01 -3.82 -15.96
CA PRO A 99 -0.89 -5.11 -16.63
C PRO A 99 -0.23 -6.18 -15.73
N TYR A 100 0.82 -5.80 -14.98
CA TYR A 100 1.46 -6.70 -14.03
C TYR A 100 0.48 -7.19 -12.96
N LEU A 101 -0.31 -6.27 -12.36
CA LEU A 101 -1.28 -6.63 -11.34
C LEU A 101 -2.39 -7.53 -11.87
N LEU A 102 -2.93 -7.22 -13.04
CA LEU A 102 -3.98 -8.01 -13.66
C LEU A 102 -3.50 -9.44 -13.96
N CYS A 103 -2.28 -9.60 -14.49
CA CYS A 103 -1.71 -10.92 -14.78
C CYS A 103 -1.49 -11.79 -13.54
N HIS A 104 -1.06 -11.19 -12.42
CA HIS A 104 -0.59 -11.96 -11.26
C HIS A 104 -1.67 -12.14 -10.18
N PHE A 105 -2.64 -11.24 -10.10
CA PHE A 105 -3.62 -11.21 -9.00
C PHE A 105 -5.07 -11.36 -9.46
N VAL A 106 -5.36 -11.33 -10.77
CA VAL A 106 -6.74 -11.45 -11.28
C VAL A 106 -6.88 -12.68 -12.17
N TYR A 107 -7.83 -13.55 -11.81
CA TYR A 107 -8.13 -14.74 -12.60
C TYR A 107 -8.99 -14.40 -13.83
N GLY A 108 -8.76 -15.09 -14.94
CA GLY A 108 -9.60 -15.00 -16.13
C GLY A 108 -9.37 -13.78 -17.02
N ILE A 109 -8.23 -13.09 -16.91
CA ILE A 109 -7.88 -11.97 -17.78
C ILE A 109 -7.42 -12.51 -19.15
N PRO A 110 -8.13 -12.20 -20.26
CA PRO A 110 -7.66 -12.52 -21.60
C PRO A 110 -6.37 -11.75 -21.91
N GLY A 111 -5.37 -12.42 -22.49
CA GLY A 111 -4.09 -11.80 -22.83
C GLY A 111 -4.21 -10.55 -23.72
N SER A 112 -5.31 -10.38 -24.45
CA SER A 112 -5.59 -9.21 -25.29
C SER A 112 -5.80 -7.91 -24.49
N ILE A 113 -6.29 -7.96 -23.24
CA ILE A 113 -6.50 -6.78 -22.37
C ILE A 113 -5.16 -6.17 -21.92
N LEU A 114 -4.08 -6.96 -21.95
CA LEU A 114 -2.75 -6.53 -21.51
C LEU A 114 -2.04 -5.60 -22.51
N TYR A 115 -2.47 -5.61 -23.78
CA TYR A 115 -1.89 -4.81 -24.87
C TYR A 115 -2.59 -3.47 -25.07
N TYR A 116 -3.81 -3.32 -24.56
CA TYR A 116 -4.58 -2.08 -24.60
C TYR A 116 -5.11 -1.78 -23.20
N PRO A 117 -4.32 -1.14 -22.32
CA PRO A 117 -4.90 -0.57 -21.12
C PRO A 117 -5.89 0.48 -21.60
N THR A 118 -7.18 0.16 -21.54
CA THR A 118 -8.24 1.13 -21.77
C THR A 118 -7.93 2.30 -20.84
N PRO A 119 -7.73 3.53 -21.35
CA PRO A 119 -7.45 4.65 -20.48
C PRO A 119 -8.58 4.74 -19.46
N PRO A 120 -8.29 4.94 -18.17
CA PRO A 120 -9.33 5.09 -17.18
C PRO A 120 -10.23 6.24 -17.63
N SER A 121 -11.49 5.94 -17.97
CA SER A 121 -12.52 6.93 -18.33
C SER A 121 -12.95 7.79 -17.14
N ARG A 122 -12.02 8.12 -16.24
CA ARG A 122 -12.24 8.94 -15.05
C ARG A 122 -11.06 9.90 -14.86
N THR A 123 -10.85 10.77 -15.84
CA THR A 123 -9.95 11.93 -15.68
C THR A 123 -10.49 13.18 -16.40
N LEU A 124 -11.82 13.35 -16.46
CA LEU A 124 -12.44 14.55 -17.03
C LEU A 124 -13.38 15.27 -16.05
N ALA A 125 -13.27 15.01 -14.74
CA ALA A 125 -14.12 15.63 -13.73
C ALA A 125 -13.36 16.20 -12.52
N ASP A 126 -12.08 16.57 -12.68
CA ASP A 126 -11.31 17.24 -11.61
C ASP A 126 -10.48 18.41 -12.15
N GLY A 127 -11.09 19.15 -13.07
CA GLY A 127 -10.57 20.39 -13.63
C GLY A 127 -11.65 21.47 -13.65
N GLN A 128 -12.37 21.64 -12.54
CA GLN A 128 -13.17 22.84 -12.22
C GLN A 128 -13.70 22.72 -10.79
N ASN A 129 -12.97 23.33 -9.85
CA ASN A 129 -13.46 24.21 -8.77
C ASN A 129 -12.35 24.49 -7.76
#